data_AF-A0A4V6ANE9-F1
#
_entry.id   AF-A0A4V6ANE9-F1
#
_cell.length_a   1.000
_cell.length_b   1.000
_cell.length_c   1.000
_cell.angle_alpha   90.00
_cell.angle_beta   90.00
_cell.angle_gamma   90.00
#
_symmetry.space_group_name_H-M   'P 1'
#
loop_
_entity.id
_entity.type
_entity.pdbx_description
1 polymer ?
#
loop_
_entity_poly.entity_id
_entity_poly.type
_entity_poly.pdbx_seq_one_letter_code
_entity_poly.pdbx_strand_id
1 'polypeptide(L)'
;MKQVRFANSSSSSSSVSAVLSNSDPADASIQPDSQDNLGPQLKLLPLNDQIRELQTIIRDKTTSRGDFVFCADRLLQGASFFFFLQQQIRLVVEEGLNQLPYSECTVTTPTGYKYEGVKFERGNCGVSIMRSGEAMEQGLRDCCRSIRIGKILIQSDEETQKAKVYYAKFPPDVYRRKVLLMYPILRAKSIIQEFPDITILTTEVHPVAPTHFGQRYFGTD
;
A
#
# COMPACT_ATOMS: atom_id res chain seq x y z
N MET A 1 -28.23 5.11 3.89
CA MET A 1 -27.75 4.77 2.53
C MET A 1 -27.20 6.04 1.89
N LYS A 2 -25.88 6.21 1.78
CA LYS A 2 -25.29 7.33 1.01
C LYS A 2 -25.05 6.81 -0.40
N GLN A 3 -25.90 7.18 -1.34
CA GLN A 3 -25.70 6.88 -2.76
C GLN A 3 -24.86 7.99 -3.40
N VAL A 4 -23.78 7.61 -4.08
CA VAL A 4 -23.07 8.49 -5.02
C VAL A 4 -23.68 8.22 -6.39
N ARG A 5 -24.39 9.21 -6.95
CA ARG A 5 -24.94 9.15 -8.31
C ARG A 5 -23.91 9.73 -9.28
N PHE A 6 -23.50 8.94 -10.26
CA PHE A 6 -22.74 9.43 -11.41
C PHE A 6 -23.72 9.86 -12.50
N ALA A 7 -23.55 11.08 -13.00
CA ALA A 7 -24.30 11.57 -14.15
C ALA A 7 -23.59 11.12 -15.43
N ASN A 8 -24.21 10.23 -16.20
CA ASN A 8 -23.79 9.95 -17.57
C ASN A 8 -24.31 11.09 -18.47
N SER A 9 -23.41 11.94 -18.95
CA SER A 9 -23.71 12.81 -20.08
C SER A 9 -23.50 12.01 -21.37
N SER A 10 -24.60 11.61 -21.98
CA SER A 10 -24.66 11.14 -23.36
C SER A 10 -24.45 12.30 -24.33
N SER A 11 -23.46 12.18 -25.22
CA SER A 11 -23.45 12.91 -26.49
C SER A 11 -23.01 11.97 -27.60
N SER A 12 -23.95 11.67 -28.49
CA SER A 12 -23.83 10.86 -29.71
C SER A 12 -23.34 11.69 -30.90
N SER A 13 -22.36 11.18 -31.65
CA SER A 13 -22.10 11.35 -33.11
C SER A 13 -20.60 11.06 -33.37
N SER A 14 -20.11 10.39 -34.42
CA SER A 14 -20.63 9.66 -35.57
C SER A 14 -19.39 9.09 -36.29
N SER A 15 -19.45 7.81 -36.69
CA SER A 15 -18.73 7.11 -37.78
C SER A 15 -17.58 7.81 -38.53
N VAL A 16 -16.39 7.17 -38.56
CA VAL A 16 -15.62 6.98 -39.81
C VAL A 16 -14.79 5.69 -39.71
N SER A 17 -14.93 4.81 -40.72
CA SER A 17 -14.11 3.63 -40.95
C SER A 17 -12.86 4.00 -41.75
N ALA A 18 -11.68 3.48 -41.38
CA ALA A 18 -10.55 3.36 -42.29
C ALA A 18 -9.71 2.13 -41.91
N VAL A 19 -9.76 1.14 -42.80
CA VAL A 19 -8.87 -0.03 -42.85
C VAL A 19 -7.61 0.39 -43.59
N LEU A 20 -6.41 0.12 -43.06
CA LEU A 20 -5.20 -0.09 -43.85
C LEU A 20 -4.25 -1.03 -43.08
N SER A 21 -3.98 -2.17 -43.69
CA SER A 21 -3.00 -3.20 -43.34
C SER A 21 -1.57 -2.79 -43.71
N ASN A 22 -0.56 -3.23 -42.94
CA ASN A 22 0.66 -3.87 -43.45
C ASN A 22 1.50 -4.51 -42.33
N SER A 23 2.20 -5.57 -42.71
CA SER A 23 2.78 -6.68 -41.93
C SER A 23 4.29 -6.56 -41.64
N ASP A 24 4.67 -6.92 -40.39
CA ASP A 24 5.86 -7.68 -39.89
C ASP A 24 7.32 -7.20 -40.12
N PRO A 25 8.38 -7.72 -39.41
CA PRO A 25 8.43 -8.65 -38.24
C PRO A 25 9.41 -8.29 -37.07
N ALA A 26 9.32 -9.06 -35.97
CA ALA A 26 10.38 -9.52 -35.02
C ALA A 26 11.19 -8.50 -34.18
N ASP A 27 11.61 -8.73 -32.93
CA ASP A 27 11.39 -9.74 -31.89
C ASP A 27 12.13 -9.21 -30.63
N ALA A 28 11.43 -9.11 -29.51
CA ALA A 28 11.97 -9.14 -28.14
C ALA A 28 10.77 -9.09 -27.19
N SER A 29 10.02 -10.19 -27.18
CA SER A 29 8.97 -10.41 -26.20
C SER A 29 9.58 -10.56 -24.80
N ILE A 30 9.69 -9.44 -24.06
CA ILE A 30 9.79 -9.51 -22.60
C ILE A 30 8.41 -9.94 -22.12
N GLN A 31 8.23 -11.26 -21.98
CA GLN A 31 7.07 -11.81 -21.30
C GLN A 31 7.04 -11.21 -19.88
N PRO A 32 5.92 -10.65 -19.42
CA PRO A 32 5.79 -10.26 -18.03
C PRO A 32 5.84 -11.55 -17.20
N ASP A 33 6.93 -11.74 -16.47
CA ASP A 33 7.12 -12.84 -15.53
C ASP A 33 5.83 -13.04 -14.71
N SER A 34 5.30 -14.25 -14.83
CA SER A 34 3.97 -14.67 -14.39
C SER A 34 3.73 -14.27 -12.93
N GLN A 35 2.63 -13.54 -12.68
CA GLN A 35 2.14 -13.21 -11.34
C GLN A 35 1.76 -14.45 -10.50
N ASP A 36 1.81 -15.65 -11.09
CA ASP A 36 1.21 -16.88 -10.57
C ASP A 36 2.10 -17.77 -9.67
N ASN A 37 3.35 -17.39 -9.38
CA ASN A 37 4.28 -18.23 -8.62
C ASN A 37 4.63 -17.75 -7.19
N LEU A 38 4.03 -16.65 -6.71
CA LEU A 38 4.11 -16.31 -5.28
C LEU A 38 2.92 -16.99 -4.60
N GLY A 39 3.19 -18.00 -3.77
CA GLY A 39 2.17 -18.86 -3.15
C GLY A 39 1.07 -18.14 -2.35
N PRO A 40 0.16 -18.88 -1.69
CA PRO A 40 -1.09 -18.33 -1.09
C PRO A 40 -0.88 -17.28 0.02
N GLN A 41 0.36 -17.10 0.45
CA GLN A 41 0.79 -16.10 1.44
C GLN A 41 0.81 -14.68 0.88
N LEU A 42 0.91 -14.50 -0.44
CA LEU A 42 0.84 -13.19 -1.07
C LEU A 42 -0.62 -12.86 -1.42
N LYS A 43 -1.15 -11.79 -0.82
CA LYS A 43 -2.46 -11.24 -1.15
C LYS A 43 -2.26 -9.92 -1.89
N LEU A 44 -2.63 -9.93 -3.18
CA LEU A 44 -2.66 -8.73 -3.99
C LEU A 44 -3.98 -7.98 -3.74
N LEU A 45 -3.90 -6.69 -3.47
CA LEU A 45 -5.09 -5.86 -3.32
C LEU A 45 -5.67 -5.50 -4.69
N PRO A 46 -7.01 -5.40 -4.82
CA PRO A 46 -7.62 -5.01 -6.09
C PRO A 46 -7.17 -3.60 -6.49
N LEU A 47 -6.65 -3.49 -7.70
CA LEU A 47 -6.19 -2.23 -8.29
C LEU A 47 -7.35 -1.54 -9.00
N ASN A 48 -7.82 -0.43 -8.44
CA ASN A 48 -8.75 0.46 -9.13
C ASN A 48 -7.97 1.38 -10.10
N ASP A 49 -8.63 1.88 -11.15
CA ASP A 49 -8.01 2.80 -12.11
C ASP A 49 -7.44 4.06 -11.44
N GLN A 50 -8.08 4.52 -10.36
CA GLN A 50 -7.55 5.60 -9.52
C GLN A 50 -6.21 5.22 -8.88
N ILE A 51 -6.09 4.02 -8.29
CA ILE A 51 -4.84 3.55 -7.68
C ILE A 51 -3.75 3.47 -8.75
N ARG A 52 -4.08 2.98 -9.94
CA ARG A 52 -3.15 2.91 -11.08
C ARG A 52 -2.69 4.29 -11.55
N GLU A 53 -3.59 5.28 -11.60
CA GLU A 53 -3.23 6.68 -11.86
C GLU A 53 -2.24 7.19 -10.79
N LEU A 54 -2.53 6.95 -9.51
CA LEU A 54 -1.62 7.34 -8.42
C LEU A 54 -0.24 6.69 -8.54
N GLN A 55 -0.18 5.39 -8.86
CA GLN A 55 1.08 4.68 -9.08
C GLN A 55 1.85 5.27 -10.26
N THR A 56 1.15 5.65 -11.33
CA THR A 56 1.76 6.24 -12.53
C THR A 56 2.43 7.57 -12.20
N ILE A 57 1.73 8.43 -11.46
CA ILE A 57 2.23 9.73 -10.97
C ILE A 57 3.45 9.53 -10.05
N ILE A 58 3.37 8.59 -9.09
CA ILE A 58 4.47 8.31 -8.14
C ILE A 58 5.73 7.81 -8.85
N ARG A 59 5.58 7.03 -9.94
CA ARG A 59 6.68 6.39 -10.67
C ARG A 59 7.27 7.26 -11.77
N ASP A 60 6.56 8.27 -12.24
CA ASP A 60 7.06 9.13 -13.30
C ASP A 60 8.34 9.88 -12.85
N LYS A 61 9.41 9.66 -13.62
CA LYS A 61 10.70 10.32 -13.44
C LYS A 61 10.63 11.80 -13.87
N THR A 62 9.80 12.10 -14.86
CA THR A 62 9.77 13.40 -15.56
C THR A 62 8.88 14.42 -14.89
N THR A 63 7.89 13.98 -14.10
CA THR A 63 7.03 14.93 -13.42
C THR A 63 7.86 15.77 -12.44
N SER A 64 7.75 17.09 -12.59
CA SER A 64 8.50 18.08 -11.81
C SER A 64 7.80 18.30 -10.46
N ARG A 65 8.55 18.63 -9.39
CA ARG A 65 7.94 18.98 -8.09
C ARG A 65 6.91 20.11 -8.25
N GLY A 66 7.08 21.00 -9.24
CA GLY A 66 6.17 22.10 -9.57
C GLY A 66 4.86 21.64 -10.17
N ASP A 67 4.86 20.76 -11.18
CA ASP A 67 3.64 20.25 -11.83
C ASP A 67 2.91 19.22 -10.96
N PHE A 68 3.66 18.47 -10.13
CA PHE A 68 3.11 17.64 -9.05
C PHE A 68 2.35 18.47 -8.00
N VAL A 69 2.80 19.69 -7.71
CA VAL A 69 2.17 20.60 -6.75
C VAL A 69 1.04 21.39 -7.41
N PHE A 70 1.18 21.81 -8.67
CA PHE A 70 0.21 22.63 -9.40
C PHE A 70 -1.08 21.89 -9.75
N CYS A 71 -1.03 20.60 -10.10
CA CYS A 71 -2.25 19.77 -10.25
C CYS A 71 -2.98 19.49 -8.92
N ALA A 72 -2.35 19.75 -7.77
CA ALA A 72 -2.93 19.53 -6.44
C ALA A 72 -3.38 20.81 -5.74
N ASP A 73 -3.06 21.98 -6.29
CA ASP A 73 -3.19 23.28 -5.60
C ASP A 73 -4.64 23.79 -5.46
N ARG A 74 -5.64 22.98 -5.83
CA ARG A 74 -7.03 23.27 -5.45
C ARG A 74 -7.35 22.86 -4.01
N LEU A 75 -6.52 22.04 -3.34
CA LEU A 75 -6.68 21.65 -1.93
C LEU A 75 -5.32 21.44 -1.25
N LEU A 76 -4.81 22.50 -0.60
CA LEU A 76 -3.80 22.45 0.47
C LEU A 76 -2.35 22.08 0.05
N GLN A 77 -1.59 23.11 -0.36
CA GLN A 77 -0.21 23.41 0.08
C GLN A 77 0.73 22.19 0.32
N GLY A 78 1.39 21.73 -0.76
CA GLY A 78 2.66 20.98 -0.68
C GLY A 78 2.58 19.47 -0.44
N ALA A 79 1.40 18.85 -0.52
CA ALA A 79 1.21 17.48 -0.04
C ALA A 79 0.88 16.42 -1.10
N SER A 80 0.94 16.65 -2.41
CA SER A 80 0.40 15.71 -3.42
C SER A 80 1.01 14.31 -3.35
N PHE A 81 2.34 14.20 -3.41
CA PHE A 81 3.02 12.90 -3.33
C PHE A 81 2.71 12.20 -2.00
N PHE A 82 2.80 12.94 -0.89
CA PHE A 82 2.49 12.42 0.44
C PHE A 82 1.02 11.99 0.54
N PHE A 83 0.09 12.76 0.02
CA PHE A 83 -1.36 12.52 0.08
C PHE A 83 -1.77 11.30 -0.76
N PHE A 84 -1.25 11.17 -1.97
CA PHE A 84 -1.50 10.00 -2.82
C PHE A 84 -0.90 8.73 -2.23
N LEU A 85 0.29 8.84 -1.69
CA LEU A 85 0.98 7.75 -1.01
C LEU A 85 0.26 7.37 0.30
N GLN A 86 -0.23 8.34 1.08
CA GLN A 86 -1.06 8.09 2.27
C GLN A 86 -2.41 7.46 1.91
N GLN A 87 -3.03 7.82 0.78
CA GLN A 87 -4.24 7.14 0.33
C GLN A 87 -3.98 5.67 0.00
N GLN A 88 -2.89 5.35 -0.71
CA GLN A 88 -2.53 3.95 -0.94
C GLN A 88 -2.18 3.21 0.35
N ILE A 89 -1.39 3.83 1.23
CA ILE A 89 -1.07 3.27 2.55
C ILE A 89 -2.36 2.98 3.30
N ARG A 90 -3.34 3.89 3.28
CA ARG A 90 -4.59 3.71 4.01
C ARG A 90 -5.37 2.50 3.51
N LEU A 91 -5.44 2.31 2.19
CA LEU A 91 -6.06 1.12 1.59
C LEU A 91 -5.32 -0.16 2.03
N VAL A 92 -3.98 -0.17 1.95
CA VAL A 92 -3.16 -1.34 2.36
C VAL A 92 -3.31 -1.64 3.85
N VAL A 93 -3.32 -0.60 4.67
CA VAL A 93 -3.45 -0.71 6.12
C VAL A 93 -4.85 -1.18 6.50
N GLU A 94 -5.90 -0.66 5.87
CA GLU A 94 -7.28 -1.10 6.11
C GLU A 94 -7.45 -2.58 5.77
N GLU A 95 -6.91 -3.01 4.63
CA GLU A 95 -6.91 -4.43 4.26
C GLU A 95 -6.01 -5.29 5.16
N GLY A 96 -4.91 -4.72 5.68
CA GLY A 96 -4.09 -5.35 6.70
C GLY A 96 -4.80 -5.52 8.03
N LEU A 97 -5.62 -4.54 8.43
CA LEU A 97 -6.46 -4.63 9.62
C LEU A 97 -7.56 -5.69 9.43
N ASN A 98 -8.11 -5.84 8.21
CA ASN A 98 -9.08 -6.89 7.89
C ASN A 98 -8.54 -8.32 8.06
N GLN A 99 -7.21 -8.52 8.04
CA GLN A 99 -6.60 -9.84 8.31
C GLN A 99 -6.45 -10.15 9.80
N LEU A 100 -6.73 -9.19 10.68
CA LEU A 100 -6.63 -9.38 12.13
C LEU A 100 -7.93 -9.94 12.72
N PRO A 101 -7.89 -10.60 13.88
CA PRO A 101 -9.06 -11.26 14.42
C PRO A 101 -10.15 -10.27 14.86
N TYR A 102 -11.40 -10.62 14.56
CA TYR A 102 -12.60 -9.94 14.99
C TYR A 102 -13.42 -10.87 15.89
N SER A 103 -14.11 -10.28 16.87
CA SER A 103 -15.07 -10.98 17.74
C SER A 103 -16.48 -10.46 17.45
N GLU A 104 -17.45 -11.36 17.37
CA GLU A 104 -18.85 -10.99 17.19
C GLU A 104 -19.36 -10.17 18.38
N CYS A 105 -20.16 -9.13 18.11
CA CYS A 105 -20.78 -8.33 19.14
C CYS A 105 -22.17 -7.84 18.71
N THR A 106 -23.14 -7.96 19.59
CA THR A 106 -24.47 -7.36 19.39
C THR A 106 -24.53 -6.02 20.11
N VAL A 107 -24.88 -4.96 19.39
CA VAL A 107 -25.09 -3.62 19.97
C VAL A 107 -26.54 -3.19 19.80
N THR A 108 -27.06 -2.47 20.79
CA THR A 108 -28.39 -1.84 20.67
C THR A 108 -28.22 -0.47 20.03
N THR A 109 -28.86 -0.25 18.88
CA THR A 109 -28.83 1.03 18.18
C THR A 109 -29.60 2.10 18.98
N PRO A 110 -29.35 3.40 18.74
CA PRO A 110 -30.14 4.47 19.37
C PRO A 110 -31.64 4.39 19.05
N THR A 111 -32.02 3.66 18.00
CA THR A 111 -33.41 3.37 17.62
C THR A 111 -34.03 2.18 18.37
N GLY A 112 -33.28 1.54 19.28
CA GLY A 112 -33.76 0.44 20.12
C GLY A 112 -33.66 -0.95 19.49
N TYR A 113 -33.15 -1.07 18.26
CA TYR A 113 -32.99 -2.35 17.57
C TYR A 113 -31.63 -2.98 17.88
N LYS A 114 -31.59 -4.31 17.95
CA LYS A 114 -30.32 -5.04 18.06
C LYS A 114 -29.66 -5.12 16.68
N TYR A 115 -28.38 -4.80 16.61
CA TYR A 115 -27.53 -4.96 15.44
C TYR A 115 -26.43 -5.96 15.75
N GLU A 116 -26.38 -7.03 14.96
CA GLU A 116 -25.32 -8.04 15.01
C GLU A 116 -24.15 -7.55 14.16
N GLY A 117 -23.06 -7.20 14.83
CA GLY A 117 -21.85 -6.71 14.19
C GLY A 117 -20.61 -7.44 14.68
N VAL A 118 -19.47 -6.88 14.34
CA VAL A 118 -18.16 -7.40 14.76
C VAL A 118 -17.34 -6.29 15.41
N LYS A 119 -16.48 -6.70 16.33
CA LYS A 119 -15.57 -5.82 17.05
C LYS A 119 -14.15 -6.34 16.88
N PHE A 120 -13.24 -5.42 16.61
CA PHE A 120 -11.82 -5.74 16.51
C PHE A 120 -11.26 -6.25 17.85
N GLU A 121 -10.51 -7.35 17.82
CA GLU A 121 -9.91 -7.92 19.02
C GLU A 121 -8.80 -6.99 19.56
N ARG A 122 -8.78 -6.81 20.88
CA ARG A 122 -7.73 -6.00 21.52
C ARG A 122 -6.47 -6.82 21.66
N GLY A 123 -5.35 -6.25 21.24
CA GLY A 123 -4.06 -6.93 21.35
C GLY A 123 -3.14 -6.64 20.18
N ASN A 124 -3.65 -6.18 19.05
CA ASN A 124 -2.79 -5.99 17.88
C ASN A 124 -1.78 -4.85 18.06
N CYS A 125 -0.62 -4.96 17.40
CA CYS A 125 0.38 -3.89 17.35
C CYS A 125 0.94 -3.75 15.94
N GLY A 126 1.24 -2.51 15.55
CA GLY A 126 2.01 -2.23 14.34
C GLY A 126 3.50 -2.23 14.66
N VAL A 127 4.33 -2.63 13.71
CA VAL A 127 5.79 -2.46 13.78
C VAL A 127 6.25 -1.83 12.48
N SER A 128 6.86 -0.64 12.57
CA SER A 128 7.44 0.04 11.42
C SER A 128 8.94 -0.26 11.31
N ILE A 129 9.40 -0.56 10.11
CA ILE A 129 10.83 -0.64 9.81
C ILE A 129 11.32 0.74 9.39
N MET A 130 12.16 1.33 10.22
CA MET A 130 12.73 2.65 9.97
C MET A 130 13.71 2.62 8.80
N ARG A 131 13.79 3.69 7.98
CA ARG A 131 13.01 4.94 8.08
C ARG A 131 11.71 4.92 7.27
N SER A 132 11.69 4.26 6.12
CA SER A 132 10.55 4.28 5.18
C SER A 132 9.23 3.74 5.74
N GLY A 133 9.27 2.79 6.68
CA GLY A 133 8.07 2.28 7.35
C GLY A 133 7.35 3.32 8.21
N GLU A 134 8.03 4.39 8.63
CA GLU A 134 7.40 5.48 9.40
C GLU A 134 6.33 6.22 8.59
N ALA A 135 6.46 6.21 7.25
CA ALA A 135 5.46 6.76 6.35
C ALA A 135 4.08 6.13 6.54
N MET A 136 4.06 4.84 6.92
CA MET A 136 2.83 4.07 7.08
C MET A 136 2.18 4.24 8.46
N GLU A 137 2.91 4.80 9.43
CA GLU A 137 2.39 5.00 10.78
C GLU A 137 1.21 5.97 10.79
N GLN A 138 1.24 7.00 9.95
CA GLN A 138 0.15 7.99 9.90
C GLN A 138 -1.14 7.34 9.42
N GLY A 139 -1.10 6.61 8.29
CA GLY A 139 -2.25 5.83 7.80
C GLY A 139 -2.78 4.83 8.83
N LEU A 140 -1.89 4.18 9.59
CA LEU A 140 -2.28 3.27 10.67
C LEU A 140 -2.97 3.99 11.84
N ARG A 141 -2.46 5.15 12.26
CA ARG A 141 -3.09 5.94 13.34
C ARG A 141 -4.44 6.53 12.92
N ASP A 142 -4.59 6.88 11.65
CA ASP A 142 -5.85 7.41 11.11
C ASP A 142 -6.95 6.35 11.07
N CYS A 143 -6.60 5.09 10.78
CA CYS A 143 -7.53 3.97 10.84
C CYS A 143 -7.76 3.45 12.26
N CYS A 144 -6.70 3.38 13.08
CA CYS A 144 -6.74 2.81 14.43
C CYS A 144 -5.93 3.64 15.43
N ARG A 145 -6.60 4.58 16.12
CA ARG A 145 -5.94 5.50 17.08
C ARG A 145 -5.34 4.82 18.32
N SER A 146 -5.76 3.60 18.64
CA SER A 146 -5.38 2.89 19.88
C SER A 146 -4.29 1.83 19.70
N ILE A 147 -3.80 1.62 18.47
CA ILE A 147 -2.78 0.60 18.21
C ILE A 147 -1.41 1.05 18.72
N ARG A 148 -0.70 0.14 19.39
CA ARG A 148 0.69 0.40 19.79
C ARG A 148 1.60 0.20 18.58
N ILE A 149 2.56 1.09 18.39
CA ILE A 149 3.52 1.03 17.29
C ILE A 149 4.91 0.77 17.87
N GLY A 150 5.51 -0.36 17.50
CA GLY A 150 6.92 -0.66 17.71
C GLY A 150 7.76 -0.18 16.52
N LYS A 151 9.07 -0.03 16.74
CA LYS A 151 10.00 0.43 15.71
C LYS A 151 11.23 -0.47 15.66
N ILE A 152 11.69 -0.76 14.45
CA ILE A 152 12.95 -1.49 14.20
C ILE A 152 13.80 -0.65 13.25
N LEU A 153 15.06 -0.44 13.58
CA LEU A 153 16.07 0.10 12.69
C LEU A 153 17.00 -1.03 12.26
N ILE A 154 17.00 -1.31 10.96
CA ILE A 154 17.90 -2.27 10.33
C ILE A 154 18.85 -1.48 9.44
N GLN A 155 20.14 -1.73 9.58
CA GLN A 155 21.15 -1.13 8.74
C GLN A 155 22.14 -2.21 8.33
N SER A 156 22.55 -2.19 7.06
CA SER A 156 23.61 -3.04 6.58
C SER A 156 24.94 -2.46 7.02
N ASP A 157 25.76 -3.31 7.62
CA ASP A 157 27.14 -2.98 7.95
C ASP A 157 27.96 -2.84 6.66
N GLU A 158 28.75 -1.76 6.55
CA GLU A 158 29.49 -1.41 5.32
C GLU A 158 30.57 -2.44 4.98
N GLU A 159 31.21 -3.02 5.99
CA GLU A 159 32.32 -3.96 5.80
C GLU A 159 31.83 -5.39 5.56
N THR A 160 30.81 -5.82 6.31
CA THR A 160 30.34 -7.22 6.25
C THR A 160 29.16 -7.43 5.32
N GLN A 161 28.51 -6.37 4.84
CA GLN A 161 27.29 -6.39 4.02
C GLN A 161 26.14 -7.20 4.66
N LYS A 162 26.20 -7.43 5.98
CA LYS A 162 25.16 -8.13 6.74
C LYS A 162 24.20 -7.13 7.34
N ALA A 163 22.91 -7.42 7.23
CA ALA A 163 21.87 -6.64 7.89
C ALA A 163 21.93 -6.87 9.41
N LYS A 164 22.11 -5.81 10.18
CA LYS A 164 22.10 -5.84 11.65
C LYS A 164 20.97 -4.97 12.18
N VAL A 165 20.36 -5.43 13.27
CA VAL A 165 19.36 -4.64 14.01
C VAL A 165 20.12 -3.70 14.95
N TYR A 166 20.04 -2.40 14.67
CA TYR A 166 20.68 -1.36 15.49
C TYR A 166 19.77 -0.87 16.61
N TYR A 167 18.47 -0.86 16.37
CA TYR A 167 17.48 -0.43 17.34
C TYR A 167 16.21 -1.24 17.19
N ALA A 168 15.65 -1.69 18.30
CA ALA A 168 14.36 -2.35 18.32
C ALA A 168 13.63 -1.98 19.61
N LYS A 169 12.45 -1.37 19.46
CA LYS A 169 11.58 -1.03 20.60
C LYS A 169 10.19 -1.54 20.31
N PHE A 170 9.77 -2.51 21.11
CA PHE A 170 8.46 -3.15 21.00
C PHE A 170 7.62 -2.90 22.26
N PRO A 171 6.29 -3.02 22.15
CA PRO A 171 5.44 -3.20 23.33
C PRO A 171 5.92 -4.42 24.15
N PRO A 172 5.91 -4.37 25.49
CA PRO A 172 6.46 -5.43 26.34
C PRO A 172 5.73 -6.78 26.19
N ASP A 173 4.52 -6.76 25.65
CA ASP A 173 3.64 -7.90 25.44
C ASP A 173 3.54 -8.33 23.96
N VAL A 174 4.49 -7.93 23.11
CA VAL A 174 4.49 -8.24 21.66
C VAL A 174 4.40 -9.74 21.36
N TYR A 175 4.98 -10.60 22.21
CA TYR A 175 5.00 -12.07 22.04
C TYR A 175 3.61 -12.74 22.05
N ARG A 176 2.57 -12.06 22.56
CA ARG A 176 1.19 -12.58 22.58
C ARG A 176 0.29 -11.92 21.55
N ARG A 177 0.83 -10.99 20.76
CA ARG A 177 0.07 -10.08 19.91
C ARG A 177 0.26 -10.44 18.45
N LYS A 178 -0.73 -10.15 17.62
CA LYS A 178 -0.55 -10.14 16.17
C LYS A 178 0.14 -8.84 15.76
N VAL A 179 1.18 -8.98 14.94
CA VAL A 179 2.05 -7.89 14.52
C VAL A 179 1.76 -7.54 13.07
N LEU A 180 1.41 -6.28 12.81
CA LEU A 180 1.36 -5.73 11.46
C LEU A 180 2.71 -5.09 11.14
N LEU A 181 3.55 -5.80 10.38
CA LEU A 181 4.84 -5.29 9.94
C LEU A 181 4.66 -4.36 8.73
N MET A 182 5.12 -3.12 8.85
CA MET A 182 4.91 -2.08 7.84
C MET A 182 6.22 -1.66 7.20
N TYR A 183 6.33 -1.87 5.90
CA TYR A 183 7.43 -1.38 5.09
C TYR A 183 7.00 -1.21 3.62
N PRO A 184 7.23 -0.04 2.97
CA PRO A 184 6.70 0.24 1.63
C PRO A 184 7.28 -0.62 0.50
N ILE A 185 8.51 -1.11 0.64
CA ILE A 185 9.20 -1.87 -0.42
C ILE A 185 9.82 -3.11 0.19
N LEU A 186 9.37 -4.29 -0.20
CA LEU A 186 9.91 -5.54 0.35
C LEU A 186 10.25 -6.55 -0.74
N ARG A 187 11.24 -7.39 -0.47
CA ARG A 187 11.57 -8.54 -1.33
C ARG A 187 10.67 -9.72 -0.97
N ALA A 188 9.43 -9.68 -1.46
CA ALA A 188 8.39 -10.66 -1.11
C ALA A 188 8.84 -12.12 -1.32
N LYS A 189 9.51 -12.43 -2.44
CA LYS A 189 10.01 -13.78 -2.74
C LYS A 189 10.95 -14.32 -1.66
N SER A 190 11.94 -13.52 -1.23
CA SER A 190 12.91 -13.91 -0.21
C SER A 190 12.24 -14.15 1.15
N ILE A 191 11.30 -13.28 1.51
CA ILE A 191 10.61 -13.35 2.79
C ILE A 191 9.69 -14.56 2.87
N ILE A 192 8.94 -14.85 1.80
CA ILE A 192 8.05 -16.03 1.72
C ILE A 192 8.85 -17.33 1.79
N GLN A 193 10.01 -17.39 1.13
CA GLN A 193 10.88 -18.57 1.16
C GLN A 193 11.47 -18.83 2.56
N GLU A 194 11.79 -17.78 3.31
CA GLU A 194 12.39 -17.89 4.64
C GLU A 194 11.32 -18.04 5.75
N PHE A 195 10.16 -17.42 5.58
CA PHE A 195 9.07 -17.38 6.57
C PHE A 195 7.73 -17.78 5.95
N PRO A 196 7.44 -19.09 5.79
CA PRO A 196 6.23 -19.56 5.11
C PRO A 196 4.92 -19.29 5.88
N ASP A 197 4.98 -18.90 7.15
CA ASP A 197 3.76 -18.58 7.91
C ASP A 197 3.37 -17.09 7.80
N ILE A 198 4.20 -16.27 7.13
CA ILE A 198 3.93 -14.84 6.99
C ILE A 198 2.91 -14.60 5.86
N THR A 199 1.98 -13.68 6.09
CA THR A 199 1.08 -13.18 5.03
C THR A 199 1.58 -11.81 4.59
N ILE A 200 1.77 -11.64 3.29
CA ILE A 200 2.21 -10.39 2.67
C ILE A 200 1.03 -9.78 1.93
N LEU A 201 0.70 -8.54 2.26
CA LEU A 201 -0.27 -7.73 1.55
C LEU A 201 0.47 -6.66 0.75
N THR A 202 0.19 -6.59 -0.56
CA THR A 202 0.78 -5.57 -1.43
C THR A 202 -0.24 -5.13 -2.47
N THR A 203 -0.14 -3.87 -2.91
CA THR A 203 -0.89 -3.37 -4.06
C THR A 203 -0.31 -3.83 -5.38
N GLU A 204 0.98 -4.17 -5.40
CA GLU A 204 1.69 -4.51 -6.63
C GLU A 204 2.92 -5.37 -6.39
N VAL A 205 3.33 -6.09 -7.44
CA VAL A 205 4.59 -6.83 -7.50
C VAL A 205 5.31 -6.35 -8.75
N HIS A 206 6.58 -5.97 -8.60
CA HIS A 206 7.42 -5.51 -9.68
C HIS A 206 8.78 -6.21 -9.65
N PRO A 207 9.38 -6.58 -10.81
CA PRO A 207 10.66 -7.29 -10.84
C PRO A 207 11.83 -6.44 -10.32
N VAL A 208 11.75 -5.11 -10.48
CA VAL A 208 12.76 -4.15 -10.01
C VAL A 208 12.20 -3.35 -8.83
N ALA A 209 12.95 -3.31 -7.73
CA ALA A 209 12.56 -2.53 -6.55
C ALA A 209 12.69 -1.02 -6.84
N PRO A 210 11.66 -0.21 -6.59
CA PRO A 210 11.69 1.23 -6.85
C PRO A 210 12.49 1.97 -5.76
N THR A 211 13.83 1.96 -5.86
CA THR A 211 14.75 2.55 -4.88
C THR A 211 14.54 4.04 -4.65
N HIS A 212 14.03 4.77 -5.65
CA HIS A 212 13.75 6.20 -5.58
C HIS A 212 12.65 6.60 -4.58
N PHE A 213 11.81 5.66 -4.13
CA PHE A 213 10.72 5.94 -3.20
C PHE A 213 11.22 6.57 -1.89
N GLY A 214 12.23 5.96 -1.27
CA GLY A 214 12.78 6.45 -0.01
C GLY A 214 13.42 7.83 -0.16
N GLN A 215 14.15 8.02 -1.26
CA GLN A 215 14.86 9.27 -1.54
C GLN A 215 13.88 10.43 -1.76
N ARG A 216 12.85 10.24 -2.61
CA ARG A 216 11.80 11.23 -2.86
C ARG A 216 10.94 11.50 -1.63
N TYR A 217 10.61 10.48 -0.85
CA TYR A 217 9.76 10.62 0.34
C TYR A 217 10.45 11.41 1.47
N PHE A 218 11.75 11.15 1.70
CA PHE A 218 12.52 11.84 2.74
C PHE A 218 13.26 13.08 2.24
N GLY A 219 13.19 13.38 0.94
CA GLY A 219 13.87 14.54 0.34
C GLY A 219 15.39 14.45 0.44
N THR A 220 15.94 13.25 0.23
CA THR A 220 17.40 13.00 0.28
C THR A 220 18.01 12.84 -1.11
N ASP A 221 17.32 13.31 -2.15
CA ASP A 221 17.85 13.48 -3.51
C ASP A 221 18.81 14.67 -3.61
#